data_AF-A0A957GCH3-F1
#
_entry.id   AF-A0A957GCH3-F1
#
_cell.length_a   1.000
_cell.length_b   1.000
_cell.length_c   1.000
_cell.angle_alpha   90.00
_cell.angle_beta   90.00
_cell.angle_gamma   90.00
#
_symmetry.space_group_name_H-M   'P 1'
#
loop_
_entity.id
_entity.type
_entity.pdbx_description
1 polymer ?
#
loop_
_entity_poly.entity_id
_entity_poly.type
_entity_poly.pdbx_seq_one_letter_code
_entity_poly.pdbx_strand_id
1 'polypeptide(L)' 'MDDITPPPQLLFIVRIWRVDNRRDGAWRGSVEHVPSGRKLYFTSLGDLNDFVALQLAASDNPLSTEGEIMS' A
#
# COMPACT_ATOMS: atom_id res chain seq x y z
N MET A 1 6.36 24.32 -20.16
CA MET A 1 6.71 24.18 -18.73
C MET A 1 6.26 22.78 -18.39
N ASP A 2 7.17 21.81 -18.46
CA ASP A 2 6.82 20.42 -18.17
C ASP A 2 6.38 20.35 -16.70
N ASP A 3 5.19 19.81 -16.46
CA ASP A 3 4.70 19.56 -15.12
C ASP A 3 5.57 18.45 -14.52
N ILE A 4 6.52 18.82 -13.67
CA ILE A 4 7.43 17.87 -13.02
C ILE A 4 6.64 17.25 -11.86
N THR A 5 5.62 16.44 -12.16
CA THR A 5 5.00 15.62 -11.12
C THR A 5 6.07 14.65 -10.63
N PRO A 6 6.47 14.70 -9.35
CA PRO A 6 7.46 13.75 -8.85
C PRO A 6 6.89 12.35 -9.04
N PRO A 7 7.73 11.37 -9.46
CA PRO A 7 7.25 10.02 -9.68
C PRO A 7 6.61 9.50 -8.38
N PRO A 8 5.54 8.72 -8.48
CA PRO A 8 4.86 8.19 -7.31
C PRO A 8 5.86 7.44 -6.42
N GLN A 9 5.93 7.84 -5.16
CA GLN A 9 6.90 7.28 -4.22
C GLN A 9 6.37 5.95 -3.68
N LEU A 10 6.95 4.84 -4.14
CA LEU A 10 6.58 3.49 -3.71
C LEU A 10 7.51 2.99 -2.60
N LEU A 11 7.46 3.67 -1.44
CA LEU A 11 8.27 3.32 -0.28
C LEU A 11 7.42 2.65 0.79
N PHE A 12 7.79 1.42 1.16
CA PHE A 12 7.05 0.61 2.14
C PHE A 12 7.96 0.14 3.27
N ILE A 13 7.42 0.12 4.49
CA ILE A 13 8.00 -0.60 5.62
C ILE A 13 7.15 -1.84 5.86
N VAL A 14 7.74 -3.01 5.67
CA VAL A 14 7.08 -4.30 5.91
C VAL A 14 7.70 -4.96 7.14
N ARG A 15 6.86 -5.33 8.10
CA ARG A 15 7.24 -6.10 9.29
C ARG A 15 6.53 -7.43 9.23
N ILE A 16 7.28 -8.52 9.25
CA ILE A 16 6.76 -9.88 9.16
C ILE A 16 7.22 -10.65 10.39
N TRP A 17 6.30 -11.41 11.00
CA TRP A 17 6.62 -12.32 12.08
C TRP A 17 5.79 -13.60 11.97
N ARG A 18 6.35 -14.69 12.49
CA ARG A 18 5.64 -15.96 12.57
C ARG A 18 4.93 -16.05 13.91
N VAL A 19 3.67 -16.46 13.90
CA VAL A 19 2.94 -16.82 15.11
C VAL A 19 2.91 -18.34 15.19
N ASP A 20 3.60 -18.88 16.20
CA ASP A 20 3.57 -20.31 16.49
C ASP A 20 2.22 -20.66 17.10
N ASN A 21 1.38 -21.35 16.32
CA ASN A 21 0.16 -21.97 16.81
C ASN A 21 0.30 -23.48 16.61
N ARG A 22 -0.20 -24.28 17.57
CA ARG A 22 0.07 -25.73 17.70
C ARG A 22 -0.33 -26.60 16.50
N ARG A 23 -0.98 -26.04 15.46
CA ARG A 23 -1.42 -26.78 14.27
C ARG A 23 -0.76 -26.31 12.99
N ASP A 24 -0.60 -25.01 12.78
CA ASP A 24 0.09 -24.44 11.63
C ASP A 24 0.63 -23.06 12.02
N GLY A 25 1.94 -22.84 11.86
CA GLY A 25 2.53 -21.52 12.08
C GLY A 25 1.99 -20.53 11.05
N ALA A 26 1.34 -19.45 11.49
CA ALA A 26 0.75 -18.45 10.60
C ALA A 26 1.70 -17.26 10.45
N TRP A 27 1.98 -16.87 9.21
CA TRP A 27 2.68 -15.62 8.92
C TRP A 27 1.73 -14.44 9.17
N ARG A 28 2.15 -13.52 10.03
CA ARG A 28 1.45 -12.26 10.24
C ARG A 28 2.40 -11.11 9.93
N GLY A 29 1.82 -9.95 9.72
CA GLY A 29 2.64 -8.79 9.46
C GLY A 29 1.89 -7.47 9.52
N SER A 30 2.64 -6.43 9.22
CA SER A 30 2.11 -5.12 8.89
C SER A 30 2.87 -4.53 7.72
N VAL A 31 2.16 -3.81 6.87
CA VAL A 31 2.73 -2.98 5.81
C VAL A 31 2.33 -1.55 6.02
N GLU A 32 3.27 -0.64 5.82
CA GLU A 32 3.07 0.79 5.92
C GLU A 32 3.60 1.45 4.65
N HIS A 33 2.73 2.20 3.96
CA HIS A 33 3.14 3.07 2.86
C HIS A 33 3.65 4.39 3.43
N VAL A 34 4.96 4.61 3.36
CA VAL A 34 5.65 5.70 4.06
C VAL A 34 5.13 7.08 3.66
N PRO A 35 4.95 7.41 2.36
CA PRO A 35 4.50 8.73 1.96
C PRO A 35 3.09 9.08 2.46
N SER A 36 2.17 8.11 2.50
CA SER A 36 0.79 8.37 2.92
C SER A 36 0.53 8.03 4.40
N GLY A 37 1.50 7.44 5.11
CA GLY A 37 1.32 6.90 6.46
C GLY A 37 0.26 5.79 6.58
N ARG A 38 -0.25 5.25 5.45
CA ARG A 38 -1.33 4.25 5.47
C ARG A 38 -0.73 2.92 5.89
N LYS A 39 -1.34 2.30 6.91
CA LYS A 39 -0.87 1.04 7.48
C LYS A 39 -1.97 -0.01 7.49
N LEU A 40 -1.59 -1.25 7.19
CA LEU A 40 -2.46 -2.42 7.24
C LEU A 40 -1.75 -3.55 7.99
N TYR A 41 -2.49 -4.28 8.83
CA TYR A 41 -2.06 -5.54 9.42
C TYR A 41 -2.64 -6.69 8.60
N PHE A 42 -1.84 -7.72 8.34
CA PHE A 42 -2.24 -8.86 7.54
C PHE A 42 -2.00 -10.18 8.26
N THR A 43 -2.82 -11.18 7.94
CA THR A 43 -2.71 -12.56 8.44
C THR A 43 -2.31 -13.53 7.35
N SER A 44 -2.17 -13.05 6.12
CA SER A 44 -1.66 -13.78 4.97
C SER A 44 -0.70 -12.90 4.15
N LEU A 45 0.22 -13.52 3.41
CA LEU A 45 1.04 -12.77 2.45
C LEU A 45 0.25 -12.32 1.22
N GLY A 46 -0.95 -12.87 1.00
CA GLY A 46 -1.86 -12.42 -0.07
C GLY A 46 -2.34 -10.98 0.18
N ASP A 47 -2.76 -10.68 1.40
CA ASP A 47 -3.25 -9.34 1.76
C ASP A 47 -2.16 -8.26 1.59
N LEU A 48 -0.88 -8.63 1.79
CA LEU A 48 0.27 -7.75 1.52
C LEU A 48 0.37 -7.40 0.03
N ASN A 49 0.25 -8.41 -0.86
CA ASN A 49 0.29 -8.18 -2.30
C ASN A 49 -0.88 -7.28 -2.76
N ASP A 50 -2.08 -7.52 -2.24
CA ASP A 50 -3.25 -6.70 -2.57
C ASP A 50 -3.06 -5.23 -2.13
N PHE A 51 -2.47 -5.00 -0.95
CA PHE A 51 -2.16 -3.64 -0.48
C PHE A 51 -1.17 -2.92 -1.40
N VAL A 52 -0.10 -3.60 -1.85
CA VAL A 52 0.88 -3.01 -2.77
C VAL A 52 0.26 -2.75 -4.13
N ALA A 53 -0.54 -3.67 -4.66
CA ALA A 53 -1.23 -3.52 -5.94
C ALA A 53 -2.18 -2.32 -5.94
N LEU A 54 -2.92 -2.09 -4.85
CA LEU A 54 -3.80 -0.93 -4.70
C LEU A 54 -3.02 0.40 -4.75
N GLN A 55 -1.84 0.47 -4.13
CA GLN A 55 -1.04 1.70 -4.16
C GLN A 55 -0.38 1.94 -5.52
N LEU A 56 0.01 0.87 -6.22
CA LEU A 56 0.48 0.96 -7.60
C LEU A 56 -0.61 1.52 -8.52
N ALA A 57 -1.83 0.98 -8.44
CA ALA A 57 -2.95 1.47 -9.23
C ALA A 57 -3.33 2.93 -8.91
N ALA A 58 -3.23 3.34 -7.64
CA ALA A 58 -3.45 4.73 -7.23
C ALA A 58 -2.34 5.67 -7.72
N SER A 59 -1.12 5.15 -7.86
CA SER A 59 0.05 5.87 -8.34
C SER A 59 0.04 6.10 -9.85
N ASP A 60 -0.51 5.15 -10.61
CA ASP A 60 -0.65 5.22 -12.07
C ASP A 60 -1.80 6.13 -12.54
N ASN A 61 -2.68 6.58 -11.62
CA ASN A 61 -3.82 7.44 -11.95
C ASN A 61 -3.86 8.72 -11.08
N PRO A 62 -2.94 9.68 -11.28
CA PRO A 62 -2.91 10.93 -10.51
C PRO A 62 -4.05 11.92 -10.84
N LEU A 63 -4.84 11.68 -11.90
CA LEU A 63 -5.80 12.66 -12.47
C LEU A 63 -7.27 12.46 -12.06
N SER A 64 -7.57 11.73 -10.98
CA SER A 64 -8.96 11.50 -10.55
C SER A 64 -9.52 12.52 -9.54
N THR A 65 -8.74 13.52 -9.13
CA THR A 65 -9.14 14.44 -8.04
C THR A 65 -9.48 15.85 -8.51
N GLU A 66 -9.39 16.15 -9.81
CA GLU A 66 -9.81 17.44 -10.38
C GLU A 66 -10.99 17.24 -11.33
N GLY A 67 -12.18 17.04 -10.77
CA GLY A 67 -13.40 16.86 -11.57
C GLY A 67 -14.71 17.21 -10.87
N GLU A 68 -14.70 17.76 -9.65
CA GLU A 68 -15.92 18.17 -8.96
C GLU A 68 -15.78 19.57 -8.34
N ILE A 69 -15.41 20.54 -9.19
CA ILE A 69 -15.75 21.94 -8.95
C ILE A 69 -16.31 22.54 -10.24
N MET A 70 -17.62 22.79 -10.20
CA MET A 70 -18.45 23.58 -11.11
C MET A 70 -18.91 22.94 -12.43
N SER A 71 -20.18 22.52 -12.44
CA SER A 71 -21.22 23.33 -13.10
C SER A 71 -22.58 23.14 -12.45
#